data_AF-A0A4R3S9A8-F1
#
_entry.id   AF-A0A4R3S9A8-F1
#
_cell.length_a   1.000
_cell.length_b   1.000
_cell.length_c   1.000
_cell.angle_alpha   90.00
_cell.angle_beta   90.00
_cell.angle_gamma   90.00
#
_symmetry.space_group_name_H-M   'P 1'
#
loop_
_entity.id
_entity.type
_entity.pdbx_description
1 polymer ?
#
loop_
_entity_poly.entity_id
_entity_poly.type
_entity_poly.pdbx_seq_one_letter_code
_entity_poly.pdbx_strand_id
1 'polypeptide(L)'
;MHDGRVSAYLGVDLAWGLGTASRAPNETGLVAMESDGTITDAGWARGVDDVTTWVAEHLGPRSLIAVDASLVVTNPTGIRESERQVGQRYGRWKVAANPTNQASAASAGASLLDRLTALGVEYVSDTASMHARTGPAMFECYPYTTLVGVEELGYDVERPRYKRLDLRVPAAEARARRAEAFDELVRRLRETPLDPPLQLDSHPLTAGLADPSVLHGPTHKHREDLLDGALCAWTAAFWERHGDQRVQILGGDPGLPSDPVDEASRRPVVVAPARPSQRGTRG
;
A
#
# COMPACT_ATOMS: atom_id res chain seq x y z
N MET A 1 13.53 -9.77 -27.07
CA MET A 1 14.39 -9.23 -26.00
C MET A 1 13.54 -8.26 -25.21
N HIS A 2 13.08 -8.64 -24.01
CA HIS A 2 12.44 -7.71 -23.10
C HIS A 2 13.52 -6.78 -22.54
N ASP A 3 13.31 -5.47 -22.61
CA ASP A 3 14.25 -4.40 -22.20
C ASP A 3 14.53 -4.38 -20.67
N GLY A 4 14.23 -5.44 -19.93
CA GLY A 4 14.35 -5.49 -18.46
C GLY A 4 13.42 -4.52 -17.71
N ARG A 5 12.70 -3.64 -18.41
CA ARG A 5 11.76 -2.68 -17.87
C ARG A 5 10.50 -3.36 -17.33
N VAL A 6 9.96 -2.78 -16.26
CA VAL A 6 8.68 -3.15 -15.69
C VAL A 6 7.58 -2.98 -16.72
N SER A 7 6.70 -3.97 -16.77
CA SER A 7 5.53 -3.96 -17.64
C SER A 7 4.36 -3.18 -17.05
N ALA A 8 4.13 -3.29 -15.73
CA ALA A 8 3.10 -2.54 -15.01
C ALA A 8 3.37 -2.53 -13.50
N TYR A 9 2.93 -1.47 -12.83
CA TYR A 9 2.83 -1.39 -11.38
C TYR A 9 1.36 -1.55 -10.98
N LEU A 10 1.07 -2.51 -10.11
CA LEU A 10 -0.30 -2.74 -9.64
C LEU A 10 -0.39 -2.36 -8.17
N GLY A 11 -1.46 -1.68 -7.79
CA GLY A 11 -1.74 -1.27 -6.42
C GLY A 11 -3.05 -1.85 -5.93
N VAL A 12 -3.02 -2.40 -4.72
CA VAL A 12 -4.16 -3.07 -4.09
C VAL A 12 -4.37 -2.53 -2.68
N ASP A 13 -5.36 -1.66 -2.48
CA ASP A 13 -5.84 -1.30 -1.14
C ASP A 13 -6.84 -2.36 -0.65
N LEU A 14 -6.29 -3.46 -0.13
CA LEU A 14 -7.05 -4.68 0.11
C LEU A 14 -8.04 -4.50 1.27
N ALA A 15 -9.26 -4.98 1.10
CA ALA A 15 -10.15 -5.22 2.22
C ALA A 15 -9.62 -6.36 3.10
N TRP A 16 -9.30 -6.07 4.37
CA TRP A 16 -8.58 -7.03 5.23
C TRP A 16 -9.34 -8.31 5.60
N GLY A 17 -10.68 -8.27 5.60
CA GLY A 17 -11.52 -9.40 6.01
C GLY A 17 -12.14 -10.14 4.83
N LEU A 18 -12.15 -11.47 4.89
CA LEU A 18 -12.75 -12.36 3.88
C LEU A 18 -14.28 -12.27 3.75
N GLY A 19 -14.94 -11.54 4.66
CA GLY A 19 -16.39 -11.59 4.82
C GLY A 19 -16.82 -12.80 5.68
N THR A 20 -18.12 -13.08 5.68
CA THR A 20 -18.74 -14.26 6.32
C THR A 20 -19.83 -14.79 5.40
N ALA A 21 -20.41 -15.96 5.72
CA ALA A 21 -21.55 -16.51 4.98
C ALA A 21 -22.75 -15.54 4.89
N SER A 22 -22.87 -14.60 5.82
CA SER A 22 -23.95 -13.61 5.89
C SER A 22 -23.54 -12.20 5.50
N ARG A 23 -22.26 -11.96 5.20
CA ARG A 23 -21.74 -10.60 4.93
C ARG A 23 -20.62 -10.66 3.89
N ALA A 24 -20.85 -10.01 2.75
CA ALA A 24 -19.84 -9.87 1.72
C ALA A 24 -18.58 -9.17 2.26
N PRO A 25 -17.39 -9.48 1.71
CA PRO A 25 -16.18 -8.72 1.98
C PRO A 25 -16.37 -7.24 1.61
N ASN A 26 -15.56 -6.39 2.26
CA ASN A 26 -15.52 -4.98 1.89
C ASN A 26 -14.88 -4.82 0.51
N GLU A 27 -15.06 -3.64 -0.05
CA GLU A 27 -14.46 -3.25 -1.32
C GLU A 27 -12.95 -3.08 -1.19
N THR A 28 -12.24 -3.38 -2.28
CA THR A 28 -10.80 -3.23 -2.47
C THR A 28 -10.58 -2.27 -3.63
N GLY A 29 -9.76 -1.24 -3.45
CA GLY A 29 -9.38 -0.34 -4.53
C GLY A 29 -8.20 -0.89 -5.33
N LEU A 30 -8.26 -0.75 -6.65
CA LEU A 30 -7.33 -1.36 -7.59
C LEU A 30 -6.88 -0.33 -8.62
N VAL A 31 -5.57 -0.27 -8.87
CA VAL A 31 -4.96 0.64 -9.85
C VAL A 31 -3.83 -0.06 -10.59
N ALA A 32 -3.82 0.05 -11.92
CA ALA A 32 -2.72 -0.34 -12.79
C ALA A 32 -2.04 0.92 -13.35
N MET A 33 -0.72 0.97 -13.29
CA MET A 33 0.07 2.14 -13.66
C MET A 33 1.32 1.75 -14.45
N GLU A 34 1.67 2.55 -15.45
CA GLU A 34 2.91 2.42 -16.22
C GLU A 34 4.09 3.17 -15.57
N SER A 35 5.29 2.95 -16.12
CA SER A 35 6.54 3.54 -15.61
C SER A 35 6.67 5.05 -15.74
N ASP A 36 5.85 5.67 -16.60
CA ASP A 36 5.77 7.12 -16.74
C ASP A 36 4.64 7.75 -15.90
N GLY A 37 4.05 6.97 -14.99
CA GLY A 37 3.00 7.41 -14.09
C GLY A 37 1.58 7.39 -14.66
N THR A 38 1.41 7.00 -15.93
CA THR A 38 0.10 6.84 -16.56
C THR A 38 -0.68 5.71 -15.88
N ILE A 39 -1.88 6.00 -15.41
CA ILE A 39 -2.84 5.01 -14.89
C ILE A 39 -3.59 4.43 -16.09
N THR A 40 -3.46 3.12 -16.30
CA THR A 40 -4.01 2.42 -17.47
C THR A 40 -5.35 1.75 -17.18
N ASP A 41 -5.56 1.32 -15.94
CA ASP A 41 -6.85 0.85 -15.45
C ASP A 41 -7.00 1.19 -13.97
N ALA A 42 -8.23 1.35 -13.52
CA ALA A 42 -8.54 1.47 -12.12
C ALA A 42 -9.95 0.95 -11.85
N GLY A 43 -10.22 0.57 -10.60
CA GLY A 43 -11.55 0.11 -10.22
C GLY A 43 -11.61 -0.44 -8.82
N TRP A 44 -12.59 -1.31 -8.62
CA TRP A 44 -12.84 -1.94 -7.34
C TRP A 44 -13.27 -3.39 -7.52
N ALA A 45 -12.90 -4.22 -6.56
CA ALA A 45 -13.35 -5.61 -6.45
C ALA A 45 -13.75 -5.95 -5.01
N ARG A 46 -14.46 -7.07 -4.82
CA ARG A 46 -14.89 -7.52 -3.49
C ARG A 46 -14.48 -8.96 -3.26
N GLY A 47 -13.54 -9.14 -2.34
CA GLY A 47 -13.05 -10.46 -1.96
C GLY A 47 -11.82 -10.88 -2.75
N VAL A 48 -11.10 -11.84 -2.18
CA VAL A 48 -9.77 -12.24 -2.66
C VAL A 48 -9.81 -12.82 -4.06
N ASP A 49 -10.87 -13.58 -4.41
CA ASP A 49 -10.96 -14.22 -5.72
C ASP A 49 -11.15 -13.18 -6.85
N ASP A 50 -12.07 -12.20 -6.68
CA ASP A 50 -12.26 -11.12 -7.67
C ASP A 50 -11.01 -10.22 -7.79
N VAL A 51 -10.34 -9.93 -6.66
CA VAL A 51 -9.07 -9.20 -6.67
C VAL A 51 -7.99 -9.99 -7.42
N THR A 52 -7.91 -11.31 -7.20
CA THR A 52 -6.97 -12.19 -7.90
C THR A 52 -7.22 -12.18 -9.41
N THR A 53 -8.49 -12.26 -9.84
CA THR A 53 -8.86 -12.19 -11.26
C THR A 53 -8.45 -10.84 -11.86
N TRP A 54 -8.78 -9.72 -11.21
CA TRP A 54 -8.40 -8.40 -11.72
C TRP A 54 -6.88 -8.26 -11.82
N VAL A 55 -6.11 -8.71 -10.83
CA VAL A 55 -4.64 -8.69 -10.90
C VAL A 55 -4.15 -9.52 -12.09
N ALA A 56 -4.69 -10.74 -12.28
CA ALA A 56 -4.29 -11.64 -13.36
C ALA A 56 -4.51 -11.04 -14.75
N GLU A 57 -5.60 -10.29 -14.95
CA GLU A 57 -5.92 -9.59 -16.21
C GLU A 57 -4.91 -8.47 -16.54
N HIS A 58 -4.22 -7.93 -15.53
CA HIS A 58 -3.28 -6.82 -15.65
C HIS A 58 -1.81 -7.25 -15.47
N LEU A 59 -1.54 -8.55 -15.27
CA LEU A 59 -0.18 -9.06 -15.15
C LEU A 59 0.57 -8.92 -16.49
N GLY A 60 1.72 -8.27 -16.41
CA GLY A 60 2.74 -8.32 -17.44
C GLY A 60 3.97 -9.11 -16.97
N PRO A 61 4.95 -9.34 -17.86
CA PRO A 61 6.09 -10.22 -17.59
C PRO A 61 6.93 -9.84 -16.36
N ARG A 62 6.98 -8.56 -15.98
CA ARG A 62 7.77 -8.06 -14.83
C ARG A 62 6.95 -7.13 -13.93
N SER A 63 5.64 -7.35 -13.82
CA SER A 63 4.79 -6.51 -12.99
C SER A 63 5.22 -6.51 -11.53
N LEU A 64 5.07 -5.38 -10.85
CA LEU A 64 5.34 -5.27 -9.42
C LEU A 64 4.07 -4.80 -8.69
N ILE A 65 3.63 -5.59 -7.71
CA ILE A 65 2.33 -5.45 -7.07
C ILE A 65 2.53 -5.03 -5.62
N ALA A 66 2.05 -3.84 -5.25
CA ALA A 66 2.02 -3.38 -3.87
C ALA A 66 0.65 -3.64 -3.25
N VAL A 67 0.62 -4.26 -2.07
CA VAL A 67 -0.62 -4.59 -1.36
C VAL A 67 -0.65 -3.93 0.02
N ASP A 68 -1.69 -3.13 0.32
CA ASP A 68 -1.96 -2.60 1.68
C ASP A 68 -2.68 -3.65 2.54
N ALA A 69 -1.96 -4.73 2.86
CA ALA A 69 -2.38 -5.73 3.83
C ALA A 69 -1.20 -6.56 4.29
N SER A 70 -1.32 -7.12 5.49
CA SER A 70 -0.40 -8.10 6.03
C SER A 70 -0.38 -9.36 5.15
N LEU A 71 0.71 -9.59 4.41
CA LEU A 71 0.83 -10.73 3.49
C LEU A 71 1.41 -11.96 4.19
N VAL A 72 2.53 -11.80 4.90
CA VAL A 72 3.17 -12.87 5.66
C VAL A 72 2.97 -12.61 7.15
N VAL A 73 2.30 -13.54 7.83
CA VAL A 73 1.92 -13.45 9.24
C VAL A 73 2.25 -14.75 9.95
N THR A 74 3.36 -14.77 10.69
CA THR A 74 3.89 -15.97 11.35
C THR A 74 3.74 -15.96 12.87
N ASN A 75 3.49 -14.80 13.46
CA ASN A 75 3.29 -14.65 14.89
C ASN A 75 1.89 -15.15 15.32
N PRO A 76 1.79 -16.03 16.34
CA PRO A 76 0.50 -16.52 16.81
C PRO A 76 -0.39 -15.42 17.43
N THR A 77 0.24 -14.50 18.16
CA THR A 77 -0.42 -13.37 18.84
C THR A 77 0.47 -12.12 18.81
N GLY A 78 -0.05 -10.99 19.28
CA GLY A 78 0.71 -9.75 19.43
C GLY A 78 0.88 -8.98 18.13
N ILE A 79 2.02 -8.28 18.01
CA ILE A 79 2.38 -7.37 16.92
C ILE A 79 3.61 -7.91 16.19
N ARG A 80 3.60 -7.90 14.86
CA ARG A 80 4.76 -8.25 14.03
C ARG A 80 5.87 -7.25 14.24
N GLU A 81 7.10 -7.69 14.05
CA GLU A 81 8.27 -6.84 14.18
C GLU A 81 8.33 -5.77 13.09
N SER A 82 7.85 -6.07 11.87
CA SER A 82 7.64 -5.07 10.82
C SER A 82 6.68 -3.95 11.27
N GLU A 83 5.54 -4.31 11.86
CA GLU A 83 4.55 -3.38 12.41
C GLU A 83 5.08 -2.57 13.60
N ARG A 84 5.89 -3.20 14.47
CA ARG A 84 6.57 -2.51 15.57
C ARG A 84 7.55 -1.46 15.04
N GLN A 85 8.33 -1.82 14.02
CA GLN A 85 9.27 -0.90 13.39
C GLN A 85 8.55 0.25 12.67
N VAL A 86 7.34 0.04 12.12
CA VAL A 86 6.49 1.16 11.65
C VAL A 86 6.26 2.15 12.79
N GLY A 87 5.82 1.69 13.96
CA GLY A 87 5.58 2.56 15.12
C GLY A 87 6.84 3.28 15.62
N GLN A 88 7.98 2.59 15.66
CA GLN A 88 9.25 3.17 16.09
C GLN A 88 9.76 4.25 15.13
N ARG A 89 9.66 4.01 13.82
CA ARG A 89 10.29 4.85 12.79
C ARG A 89 9.38 5.95 12.25
N TYR A 90 8.06 5.74 12.27
CA TYR A 90 7.08 6.66 11.70
C TYR A 90 6.10 7.23 12.74
N GLY A 91 6.17 6.77 14.00
CA GLY A 91 5.26 7.20 15.07
C GLY A 91 5.28 8.70 15.36
N ARG A 92 6.41 9.38 15.12
CA ARG A 92 6.51 10.86 15.20
C ARG A 92 5.46 11.55 14.33
N TRP A 93 5.16 10.99 13.15
CA TRP A 93 4.17 11.48 12.19
C TRP A 93 2.77 10.88 12.39
N LYS A 94 2.50 10.27 13.56
CA LYS A 94 1.23 9.62 13.92
C LYS A 94 0.89 8.41 13.04
N VAL A 95 1.90 7.77 12.46
CA VAL A 95 1.75 6.53 11.69
C VAL A 95 2.09 5.34 12.58
N ALA A 96 1.16 4.39 12.65
CA ALA A 96 1.34 3.08 13.27
C ALA A 96 0.48 2.08 12.50
N ALA A 97 0.97 0.85 12.34
CA ALA A 97 0.19 -0.24 11.76
C ALA A 97 -0.77 -0.83 12.80
N ASN A 98 -1.94 -1.30 12.37
CA ASN A 98 -2.76 -2.14 13.25
C ASN A 98 -2.06 -3.51 13.38
N PRO A 99 -1.93 -4.06 14.59
CA PRO A 99 -1.32 -5.38 14.76
C PRO A 99 -2.09 -6.46 14.00
N THR A 100 -1.35 -7.31 13.28
CA THR A 100 -1.87 -8.54 12.67
C THR A 100 -1.13 -9.75 13.22
N ASN A 101 -1.86 -10.83 13.45
CA ASN A 101 -1.34 -12.12 13.92
C ASN A 101 -2.25 -13.25 13.41
N GLN A 102 -1.86 -14.49 13.60
CA GLN A 102 -2.61 -15.65 13.10
C GLN A 102 -4.03 -15.79 13.71
N ALA A 103 -4.28 -15.18 14.88
CA ALA A 103 -5.62 -15.12 15.49
C ALA A 103 -6.50 -13.97 14.95
N SER A 104 -5.95 -13.12 14.08
CA SER A 104 -6.68 -11.97 13.53
C SER A 104 -7.67 -12.39 12.45
N ALA A 105 -8.85 -11.78 12.43
CA ALA A 105 -9.82 -11.96 11.34
C ALA A 105 -9.36 -11.33 10.00
N ALA A 106 -8.23 -10.62 10.01
CA ALA A 106 -7.62 -9.95 8.86
C ALA A 106 -6.75 -10.92 8.04
N SER A 107 -7.36 -11.94 7.43
CA SER A 107 -6.66 -13.00 6.70
C SER A 107 -6.67 -12.84 5.17
N ALA A 108 -7.27 -11.77 4.65
CA ALA A 108 -7.36 -11.57 3.19
C ALA A 108 -5.99 -11.39 2.54
N GLY A 109 -5.03 -10.74 3.20
CA GLY A 109 -3.67 -10.55 2.68
C GLY A 109 -2.93 -11.86 2.47
N ALA A 110 -2.87 -12.72 3.49
CA ALA A 110 -2.30 -14.07 3.36
C ALA A 110 -3.00 -14.92 2.30
N SER A 111 -4.33 -14.83 2.21
CA SER A 111 -5.10 -15.55 1.20
C SER A 111 -4.79 -15.06 -0.23
N LEU A 112 -4.64 -13.75 -0.42
CA LEU A 112 -4.26 -13.16 -1.71
C LEU A 112 -2.83 -13.57 -2.10
N LEU A 113 -1.91 -13.57 -1.14
CA LEU A 113 -0.53 -14.05 -1.34
C LEU A 113 -0.53 -15.48 -1.90
N ASP A 114 -1.27 -16.41 -1.28
CA ASP A 114 -1.33 -17.80 -1.75
C ASP A 114 -1.95 -17.92 -3.14
N ARG A 115 -3.01 -17.15 -3.43
CA ARG A 115 -3.67 -17.12 -4.74
C ARG A 115 -2.74 -16.61 -5.85
N LEU A 116 -2.04 -15.51 -5.61
CA LEU A 116 -1.13 -14.92 -6.60
C LEU A 116 0.13 -15.77 -6.77
N THR A 117 0.67 -16.38 -5.70
CA THR A 117 1.76 -17.35 -5.80
C THR A 117 1.38 -18.57 -6.65
N ALA A 118 0.14 -19.06 -6.55
CA ALA A 118 -0.35 -20.13 -7.43
C ALA A 118 -0.42 -19.73 -8.92
N LEU A 119 -0.47 -18.43 -9.22
CA LEU A 119 -0.37 -17.89 -10.59
C LEU A 119 1.07 -17.60 -11.04
N GLY A 120 2.08 -17.94 -10.23
CA GLY A 120 3.49 -17.69 -10.53
C GLY A 120 3.96 -16.27 -10.18
N VAL A 121 3.21 -15.53 -9.37
CA VAL A 121 3.67 -14.24 -8.82
C VAL A 121 4.58 -14.51 -7.62
N GLU A 122 5.83 -14.05 -7.71
CA GLU A 122 6.81 -14.19 -6.64
C GLU A 122 6.51 -13.23 -5.48
N TYR A 123 6.98 -13.55 -4.27
CA TYR A 123 7.00 -12.61 -3.15
C TYR A 123 8.41 -12.05 -2.97
N VAL A 124 8.55 -10.74 -2.95
CA VAL A 124 9.84 -10.06 -2.74
C VAL A 124 9.83 -9.30 -1.42
N SER A 125 10.91 -9.45 -0.66
CA SER A 125 11.04 -8.87 0.69
C SER A 125 12.28 -8.00 0.87
N ASP A 126 13.05 -7.77 -0.19
CA ASP A 126 14.26 -6.94 -0.16
C ASP A 126 14.54 -6.36 -1.56
N THR A 127 15.34 -5.29 -1.60
CA THR A 127 15.62 -4.57 -2.85
C THR A 127 16.39 -5.43 -3.85
N ALA A 128 17.26 -6.32 -3.39
CA ALA A 128 18.07 -7.17 -4.27
C ALA A 128 17.18 -8.20 -4.99
N SER A 129 16.30 -8.90 -4.27
CA SER A 129 15.32 -9.82 -4.87
C SER A 129 14.34 -9.11 -5.78
N MET A 130 13.87 -7.92 -5.39
CA MET A 130 13.02 -7.08 -6.24
C MET A 130 13.71 -6.74 -7.57
N HIS A 131 14.97 -6.30 -7.59
CA HIS A 131 15.66 -6.02 -8.87
C HIS A 131 15.99 -7.29 -9.67
N ALA A 132 16.38 -8.37 -9.00
CA ALA A 132 16.79 -9.62 -9.63
C ALA A 132 15.64 -10.46 -10.21
N ARG A 133 14.38 -10.17 -9.82
CA ARG A 133 13.19 -10.89 -10.29
C ARG A 133 13.15 -11.03 -11.80
N THR A 134 12.64 -12.14 -12.29
CA THR A 134 12.49 -12.40 -13.74
C THR A 134 11.03 -12.44 -14.18
N GLY A 135 10.11 -12.58 -13.22
CA GLY A 135 8.66 -12.61 -13.42
C GLY A 135 7.95 -11.48 -12.67
N PRO A 136 6.60 -11.56 -12.60
CA PRO A 136 5.82 -10.68 -11.74
C PRO A 136 6.09 -10.98 -10.26
N ALA A 137 6.06 -9.95 -9.43
CA ALA A 137 6.25 -10.08 -8.00
C ALA A 137 5.29 -9.19 -7.20
N MET A 138 5.02 -9.55 -5.95
CA MET A 138 4.23 -8.77 -5.01
C MET A 138 5.00 -8.51 -3.71
N PHE A 139 4.59 -7.46 -3.00
CA PHE A 139 5.12 -7.11 -1.69
C PHE A 139 4.07 -6.40 -0.83
N GLU A 140 4.30 -6.43 0.49
CA GLU A 140 3.48 -5.73 1.48
C GLU A 140 3.94 -4.27 1.61
N CYS A 141 2.99 -3.35 1.49
CA CYS A 141 3.22 -1.92 1.65
C CYS A 141 2.26 -1.32 2.69
N TYR A 142 2.50 -0.06 3.08
CA TYR A 142 1.57 0.66 3.95
C TYR A 142 1.49 2.13 3.50
N PRO A 143 0.43 2.57 2.80
CA PRO A 143 0.32 3.90 2.18
C PRO A 143 0.64 5.07 3.11
N TYR A 144 0.32 4.98 4.40
CA TYR A 144 0.70 6.02 5.35
C TYR A 144 2.21 6.20 5.49
N THR A 145 3.00 5.13 5.39
CA THR A 145 4.47 5.24 5.37
C THR A 145 4.95 5.91 4.09
N THR A 146 4.32 5.65 2.94
CA THR A 146 4.59 6.38 1.69
C THR A 146 4.34 7.88 1.84
N LEU A 147 3.18 8.26 2.36
CA LEU A 147 2.78 9.66 2.49
C LEU A 147 3.73 10.48 3.36
N VAL A 148 4.18 9.94 4.48
CA VAL A 148 5.13 10.66 5.36
C VAL A 148 6.59 10.38 5.02
N GLY A 149 6.87 9.34 4.26
CA GLY A 149 8.21 8.89 3.86
C GLY A 149 8.79 9.64 2.68
N VAL A 150 7.91 10.17 1.82
CA VAL A 150 8.28 11.01 0.68
C VAL A 150 8.27 12.48 1.13
N GLU A 151 9.41 13.14 1.02
CA GLU A 151 9.62 14.50 1.53
C GLU A 151 8.80 15.52 0.76
N GLU A 152 8.68 15.31 -0.55
CA GLU A 152 8.01 16.16 -1.52
C GLU A 152 6.50 16.30 -1.25
N LEU A 153 5.90 15.36 -0.52
CA LEU A 153 4.50 15.44 -0.10
C LEU A 153 4.28 16.38 1.10
N GLY A 154 5.35 16.80 1.78
CA GLY A 154 5.32 17.88 2.77
C GLY A 154 4.60 17.54 4.09
N TYR A 155 4.44 16.26 4.43
CA TYR A 155 3.87 15.83 5.71
C TYR A 155 4.92 15.78 6.82
N ASP A 156 5.53 16.94 7.14
CA ASP A 156 6.66 17.03 8.08
C ASP A 156 6.27 16.87 9.55
N VAL A 157 4.99 17.11 9.87
CA VAL A 157 4.46 17.09 11.24
C VAL A 157 3.67 15.81 11.51
N GLU A 158 2.66 15.53 10.70
CA GLU A 158 1.84 14.33 10.81
C GLU A 158 1.27 13.91 9.45
N ARG A 159 0.89 12.65 9.35
CA ARG A 159 0.17 12.08 8.20
C ARG A 159 -1.15 12.84 7.91
N PRO A 160 -1.65 12.81 6.67
CA PRO A 160 -2.98 13.33 6.37
C PRO A 160 -4.07 12.54 7.11
N ARG A 161 -5.14 13.24 7.51
CA ARG A 161 -6.27 12.69 8.26
C ARG A 161 -7.46 12.36 7.35
N TYR A 162 -7.21 11.65 6.25
CA TYR A 162 -8.21 11.36 5.21
C TYR A 162 -9.04 10.09 5.44
N LYS A 163 -8.57 9.11 6.24
CA LYS A 163 -9.31 7.84 6.46
C LYS A 163 -10.28 7.85 7.66
N ARG A 164 -9.78 8.22 8.85
CA ARG A 164 -10.51 8.08 10.13
C ARG A 164 -11.07 9.41 10.64
N LEU A 165 -12.30 9.38 11.19
CA LEU A 165 -12.90 10.53 11.86
C LEU A 165 -12.20 10.84 13.18
N ASP A 166 -12.05 12.14 13.50
CA ASP A 166 -11.64 12.57 14.84
C ASP A 166 -12.84 12.54 15.79
N LEU A 167 -12.85 11.58 16.71
CA LEU A 167 -13.95 11.37 17.65
C LEU A 167 -14.00 12.41 18.79
N ARG A 168 -13.02 13.33 18.85
CA ARG A 168 -12.95 14.38 19.88
C ARG A 168 -13.72 15.64 19.50
N VAL A 169 -14.20 15.73 18.25
CA VAL A 169 -14.98 16.86 17.74
C VAL A 169 -16.35 16.37 17.24
N PRO A 170 -17.36 17.25 17.10
CA PRO A 170 -18.66 16.88 16.57
C PRO A 170 -18.57 16.16 15.22
N ALA A 171 -19.43 15.15 15.01
CA ALA A 171 -19.35 14.28 13.83
C ALA A 171 -19.45 15.01 12.48
N ALA A 172 -20.22 16.09 12.41
CA ALA A 172 -20.31 16.91 11.19
C ALA A 172 -18.97 17.59 10.87
N GLU A 173 -18.33 18.17 11.89
CA GLU A 173 -17.02 18.79 11.78
C GLU A 173 -15.92 17.77 11.46
N ALA A 174 -15.95 16.59 12.09
CA ALA A 174 -15.01 15.51 11.80
C ALA A 174 -15.09 15.04 10.34
N ARG A 175 -16.30 14.99 9.75
CA ARG A 175 -16.50 14.64 8.34
C ARG A 175 -15.99 15.72 7.40
N ALA A 176 -16.26 17.00 7.70
CA ALA A 176 -15.76 18.12 6.93
C ALA A 176 -14.22 18.14 6.91
N ARG A 177 -13.59 18.07 8.08
CA ARG A 177 -12.11 18.02 8.20
C ARG A 177 -11.49 16.84 7.46
N ARG A 178 -12.17 15.68 7.45
CA ARG A 178 -11.70 14.49 6.71
C ARG A 178 -11.82 14.67 5.20
N ALA A 179 -12.92 15.26 4.72
CA ALA A 179 -13.10 15.60 3.31
C ALA A 179 -12.04 16.60 2.84
N GLU A 180 -11.82 17.68 3.60
CA GLU A 180 -10.75 18.66 3.33
C GLU A 180 -9.37 18.00 3.30
N ALA A 181 -9.07 17.10 4.24
CA ALA A 181 -7.80 16.38 4.25
C ALA A 181 -7.63 15.41 3.07
N PHE A 182 -8.72 14.83 2.57
CA PHE A 182 -8.72 13.99 1.37
C PHE A 182 -8.47 14.84 0.12
N ASP A 183 -9.22 15.92 -0.06
CA ASP A 183 -9.13 16.80 -1.22
C ASP A 183 -7.74 17.47 -1.29
N GLU A 184 -7.19 17.87 -0.13
CA GLU A 184 -5.82 18.39 -0.04
C GLU A 184 -4.77 17.33 -0.41
N LEU A 185 -4.97 16.06 -0.01
CA LEU A 185 -4.07 14.98 -0.41
C LEU A 185 -4.12 14.76 -1.93
N VAL A 186 -5.32 14.70 -2.52
CA VAL A 186 -5.49 14.59 -3.98
C VAL A 186 -4.80 15.76 -4.70
N ARG A 187 -5.01 16.99 -4.24
CA ARG A 187 -4.35 18.19 -4.80
C ARG A 187 -2.84 18.07 -4.74
N ARG A 188 -2.27 17.68 -3.60
CA ARG A 188 -0.81 17.48 -3.45
C ARG A 188 -0.27 16.43 -4.41
N LEU A 189 -0.94 15.29 -4.54
CA LEU A 189 -0.49 14.23 -5.45
C LEU A 189 -0.50 14.67 -6.92
N ARG A 190 -1.32 15.66 -7.29
CA ARG A 190 -1.40 16.23 -8.65
C ARG A 190 -0.35 17.31 -8.91
N GLU A 191 -0.12 18.16 -7.92
CA GLU A 191 0.70 19.36 -8.09
C GLU A 191 2.15 19.18 -7.66
N THR A 192 2.43 18.21 -6.78
CA THR A 192 3.80 17.88 -6.40
C THR A 192 4.52 17.20 -7.58
N PRO A 193 5.71 17.67 -7.99
CA PRO A 193 6.52 17.00 -9.00
C PRO A 193 7.14 15.73 -8.41
N LEU A 194 6.36 14.64 -8.41
CA LEU A 194 6.77 13.35 -7.89
C LEU A 194 7.77 12.65 -8.81
N ASP A 195 8.68 11.87 -8.22
CA ASP A 195 9.59 11.01 -8.94
C ASP A 195 9.51 9.56 -8.40
N PRO A 196 9.01 8.57 -9.16
CA PRO A 196 8.45 8.69 -10.50
C PRO A 196 7.16 9.54 -10.52
N PRO A 197 6.73 10.05 -11.69
CA PRO A 197 5.46 10.78 -11.80
C PRO A 197 4.25 9.91 -11.43
N LEU A 198 3.16 10.56 -11.02
CA LEU A 198 1.84 9.97 -10.81
C LEU A 198 0.80 10.81 -11.55
N GLN A 199 0.16 10.26 -12.58
CA GLN A 199 -0.76 11.01 -13.43
C GLN A 199 -2.21 10.62 -13.13
N LEU A 200 -2.78 11.15 -12.03
CA LEU A 200 -4.16 10.81 -11.64
C LEU A 200 -5.21 11.13 -12.73
N ASP A 201 -4.94 12.08 -13.62
CA ASP A 201 -5.85 12.46 -14.72
C ASP A 201 -5.87 11.53 -15.93
N SER A 202 -4.93 10.59 -16.00
CA SER A 202 -4.82 9.69 -17.16
C SER A 202 -5.92 8.63 -17.22
N HIS A 203 -6.65 8.40 -16.12
CA HIS A 203 -7.79 7.48 -16.07
C HIS A 203 -9.05 8.16 -15.51
N PRO A 204 -10.25 7.98 -16.10
CA PRO A 204 -11.46 8.71 -15.70
C PRO A 204 -11.84 8.57 -14.21
N LEU A 205 -11.66 7.38 -13.62
CA LEU A 205 -12.02 7.16 -12.21
C LEU A 205 -11.11 7.93 -11.24
N THR A 206 -9.80 7.92 -11.49
CA THR A 206 -8.84 8.67 -10.66
C THR A 206 -8.86 10.16 -10.97
N ALA A 207 -9.21 10.54 -12.20
CA ALA A 207 -9.49 11.93 -12.56
C ALA A 207 -10.65 12.48 -11.73
N GLY A 208 -11.72 11.71 -11.56
CA GLY A 208 -12.89 12.05 -10.73
C GLY A 208 -12.60 12.25 -9.23
N LEU A 209 -11.40 11.88 -8.74
CA LEU A 209 -10.98 12.23 -7.39
C LEU A 209 -10.77 13.75 -7.21
N ALA A 210 -10.67 14.51 -8.29
CA ALA A 210 -10.63 15.98 -8.25
C ALA A 210 -11.97 16.61 -7.85
N ASP A 211 -13.09 15.89 -8.03
CA ASP A 211 -14.39 16.37 -7.56
C ASP A 211 -14.36 16.53 -6.03
N PRO A 212 -14.89 17.62 -5.45
CA PRO A 212 -14.86 17.81 -4.00
C PRO A 212 -15.50 16.64 -3.26
N SER A 213 -14.86 16.20 -2.19
CA SER A 213 -15.41 15.15 -1.34
C SER A 213 -16.67 15.67 -0.64
N VAL A 214 -17.84 15.34 -1.18
CA VAL A 214 -19.12 15.68 -0.54
C VAL A 214 -19.26 14.96 0.80
N LEU A 215 -19.98 15.56 1.75
CA LEU A 215 -19.90 15.29 3.19
C LEU A 215 -20.43 13.92 3.69
N HIS A 216 -20.57 12.89 2.86
CA HIS A 216 -21.42 11.75 3.20
C HIS A 216 -20.86 10.35 2.88
N GLY A 217 -20.94 9.49 3.90
CA GLY A 217 -21.27 8.07 3.75
C GLY A 217 -20.23 7.14 3.11
N PRO A 218 -20.68 5.96 2.61
CA PRO A 218 -19.87 4.95 1.96
C PRO A 218 -19.05 5.48 0.76
N THR A 219 -19.52 6.56 0.12
CA THR A 219 -18.84 7.22 -1.00
C THR A 219 -17.44 7.72 -0.65
N HIS A 220 -17.22 8.15 0.59
CA HIS A 220 -15.87 8.55 1.04
C HIS A 220 -14.93 7.35 1.04
N LYS A 221 -15.37 6.21 1.57
CA LYS A 221 -14.55 5.00 1.62
C LYS A 221 -14.25 4.49 0.21
N HIS A 222 -15.22 4.52 -0.69
CA HIS A 222 -15.01 4.16 -2.09
C HIS A 222 -13.90 4.97 -2.77
N ARG A 223 -13.88 6.30 -2.55
CA ARG A 223 -12.83 7.21 -3.06
C ARG A 223 -11.49 7.01 -2.35
N GLU A 224 -11.52 6.77 -1.04
CA GLU A 224 -10.35 6.40 -0.22
C GLU A 224 -9.67 5.15 -0.76
N ASP A 225 -10.43 4.08 -0.96
CA ASP A 225 -9.90 2.79 -1.42
C ASP A 225 -9.22 2.96 -2.80
N LEU A 226 -9.83 3.73 -3.71
CA LEU A 226 -9.23 4.03 -5.02
C LEU A 226 -7.93 4.83 -4.92
N LEU A 227 -7.91 5.87 -4.09
CA LEU A 227 -6.72 6.70 -3.88
C LEU A 227 -5.58 5.88 -3.26
N ASP A 228 -5.90 5.01 -2.31
CA ASP A 228 -4.92 4.13 -1.68
C ASP A 228 -4.41 3.05 -2.64
N GLY A 229 -5.27 2.54 -3.54
CA GLY A 229 -4.83 1.71 -4.66
C GLY A 229 -3.80 2.44 -5.54
N ALA A 230 -4.04 3.71 -5.87
CA ALA A 230 -3.08 4.53 -6.63
C ALA A 230 -1.76 4.74 -5.85
N LEU A 231 -1.84 5.01 -4.55
CA LEU A 231 -0.66 5.14 -3.68
C LEU A 231 0.12 3.83 -3.58
N CYS A 232 -0.55 2.68 -3.54
CA CYS A 232 0.10 1.37 -3.58
C CYS A 232 0.87 1.20 -4.90
N ALA A 233 0.21 1.38 -6.05
CA ALA A 233 0.84 1.27 -7.37
C ALA A 233 2.06 2.20 -7.49
N TRP A 234 1.91 3.44 -7.01
CA TRP A 234 3.00 4.40 -6.99
C TRP A 234 4.13 4.02 -6.03
N THR A 235 3.82 3.39 -4.90
CA THR A 235 4.82 2.86 -3.96
C THR A 235 5.67 1.77 -4.61
N ALA A 236 5.07 0.91 -5.45
CA ALA A 236 5.82 -0.08 -6.24
C ALA A 236 6.81 0.61 -7.19
N ALA A 237 6.35 1.59 -7.96
CA ALA A 237 7.20 2.36 -8.87
C ALA A 237 8.30 3.13 -8.14
N PHE A 238 7.99 3.71 -6.99
CA PHE A 238 8.93 4.43 -6.16
C PHE A 238 10.03 3.50 -5.61
N TRP A 239 9.67 2.32 -5.12
CA TRP A 239 10.64 1.35 -4.63
C TRP A 239 11.54 0.82 -5.74
N GLU A 240 10.97 0.51 -6.90
CA GLU A 240 11.75 0.06 -8.04
C GLU A 240 12.79 1.09 -8.49
N ARG A 241 12.36 2.36 -8.59
CA ARG A 241 13.21 3.46 -9.06
C ARG A 241 14.32 3.81 -8.09
N HIS A 242 14.02 3.88 -6.80
CA HIS A 242 14.94 4.45 -5.81
C HIS A 242 15.64 3.42 -4.94
N GLY A 243 15.11 2.20 -4.85
CA GLY A 243 15.61 1.13 -3.99
C GLY A 243 15.89 1.61 -2.56
N ASP A 244 16.95 1.09 -1.96
CA ASP A 244 17.31 1.38 -0.57
C ASP A 244 17.72 2.85 -0.32
N GLN A 245 17.92 3.67 -1.36
CA GLN A 245 18.25 5.09 -1.20
C GLN A 245 17.07 5.85 -0.58
N ARG A 246 15.84 5.55 -1.01
CA ARG A 246 14.62 6.20 -0.52
C ARG A 246 13.59 5.26 0.09
N VAL A 247 13.84 3.95 0.09
CA VAL A 247 12.99 2.95 0.73
C VAL A 247 13.76 2.21 1.82
N GLN A 248 13.04 1.72 2.82
CA GLN A 248 13.55 0.80 3.83
C GLN A 248 12.61 -0.40 3.98
N ILE A 249 13.19 -1.55 4.33
CA ILE A 249 12.48 -2.80 4.57
C ILE A 249 12.34 -3.00 6.08
N LEU A 250 11.12 -2.82 6.61
CA LEU A 250 10.83 -2.98 8.03
C LEU A 250 10.65 -4.47 8.36
N GLY A 251 11.34 -4.96 9.38
CA GLY A 251 11.42 -6.40 9.70
C GLY A 251 12.44 -7.19 8.86
N GLY A 252 13.13 -6.54 7.92
CA GLY A 252 14.11 -7.18 7.03
C GLY A 252 15.58 -7.03 7.42
N ASP A 253 15.90 -6.20 8.42
CA ASP A 253 17.28 -5.94 8.84
C ASP A 253 17.85 -7.11 9.68
N PRO A 254 18.94 -7.78 9.24
CA PRO A 254 19.53 -8.89 9.99
C PRO A 254 20.11 -8.49 11.36
N GLY A 255 20.40 -7.21 11.58
CA GLY A 255 20.92 -6.68 12.84
C GLY A 255 19.83 -6.33 13.87
N LEU A 256 18.56 -6.46 13.50
CA LEU A 256 17.42 -6.16 14.37
C LEU A 256 16.58 -7.42 14.61
N PRO A 257 15.71 -7.41 15.64
CA PRO A 257 14.69 -8.44 15.77
C PRO A 257 13.90 -8.59 14.46
N SER A 258 13.53 -9.82 14.15
CA SER A 258 12.64 -10.17 13.04
C SER A 258 11.76 -11.34 13.44
N ASP A 259 10.57 -11.42 12.86
CA ASP A 259 9.69 -12.58 13.00
C ASP A 259 10.25 -13.75 12.15
N PRO A 260 9.92 -15.01 12.51
CA PRO A 260 10.32 -16.15 11.71
C PRO A 260 9.72 -16.08 10.29
N VAL A 261 10.44 -16.65 9.32
CA VAL A 261 9.92 -16.88 7.97
C VAL A 261 8.77 -17.89 8.00
N ASP A 262 7.92 -17.85 6.98
CA ASP A 262 6.86 -18.86 6.81
C ASP A 262 7.39 -20.17 6.18
N GLU A 263 6.50 -21.12 5.95
CA GLU A 263 6.84 -22.44 5.38
C GLU A 263 7.46 -22.36 3.98
N ALA A 264 7.17 -21.30 3.23
CA ALA A 264 7.75 -21.02 1.92
C ALA A 264 9.03 -20.16 2.02
N SER A 265 9.60 -20.00 3.22
CA SER A 265 10.77 -19.16 3.50
C SER A 265 10.57 -17.67 3.19
N ARG A 266 9.32 -17.18 3.16
CA ARG A 266 8.99 -15.78 2.93
C ARG A 266 9.12 -15.01 4.25
N ARG A 267 9.72 -13.82 4.20
CA ARG A 267 9.93 -12.95 5.38
C ARG A 267 8.73 -12.02 5.59
N PRO A 268 8.20 -11.87 6.82
CA PRO A 268 7.19 -10.87 7.17
C PRO A 268 7.81 -9.47 7.25
N VAL A 269 7.70 -8.71 6.16
CA VAL A 269 8.26 -7.36 6.06
C VAL A 269 7.22 -6.35 5.59
N VAL A 270 7.48 -5.07 5.83
CA VAL A 270 6.75 -3.94 5.21
C VAL A 270 7.75 -3.10 4.43
N VAL A 271 7.50 -2.89 3.15
CA VAL A 271 8.28 -1.98 2.31
C VAL A 271 7.75 -0.57 2.53
N ALA A 272 8.63 0.35 2.95
CA ALA A 272 8.23 1.68 3.37
C ALA A 272 9.18 2.76 2.80
N PRO A 273 8.67 3.70 1.99
CA PRO A 273 9.41 4.91 1.64
C PRO A 273 9.86 5.65 2.90
N ALA A 274 11.08 6.19 2.87
CA ALA A 274 11.78 6.63 4.06
C ALA A 274 12.66 7.86 3.80
N ARG A 275 12.45 8.86 4.67
CA ARG A 275 13.37 9.97 4.87
C ARG A 275 14.60 9.53 5.65
N PRO A 276 15.73 10.24 5.56
CA PRO A 276 16.88 9.97 6.42
C PRO A 276 16.52 9.94 7.92
N SER A 277 15.64 10.86 8.38
CA SER A 277 15.21 10.93 9.79
C SER A 277 14.32 9.77 10.26
N GLN A 278 13.82 8.95 9.34
CA GLN A 278 12.97 7.78 9.64
C GLN A 278 13.78 6.48 9.60
N ARG A 279 15.00 6.51 9.09
CA ARG A 279 15.90 5.37 9.14
C ARG A 279 16.44 5.32 10.57
N GLY A 280 16.17 4.24 11.29
CA GLY A 280 16.77 4.05 12.62
C GLY A 280 18.29 4.16 12.54
N THR A 281 18.94 4.59 13.61
CA THR A 281 20.40 4.45 13.71
C THR A 281 20.72 2.97 13.57
N ARG A 282 21.47 2.58 12.53
CA ARG A 282 22.20 1.30 12.55
C ARG A 282 23.05 1.37 13.82
N GLY A 283 22.74 0.53 14.80
CA GLY A 283 23.49 0.46 16.05
C GLY A 283 24.96 0.18 15.78
#